data_AF-A0A7C9ATN6-F1
#
_entry.id   AF-A0A7C9ATN6-F1
#
_cell.length_a   1.000
_cell.length_b   1.000
_cell.length_c   1.000
_cell.angle_alpha   90.00
_cell.angle_beta   90.00
_cell.angle_gamma   90.00
#
_symmetry.space_group_name_H-M   'P 1'
#
loop_
_entity.id
_entity.type
_entity.pdbx_description
1 polymer ?
#
loop_
_entity_poly.entity_id
_entity_poly.type
_entity_poly.pdbx_seq_one_letter_code
_entity_poly.pdbx_strand_id
1 'polypeptide(L)'
;PLLFDHILAVSSCARQAFKNEGGLFIMTGDVLPCFDASSMTLPEDTSCIVTVPITVDIASNHGVVVASKTAVSDDSSSVSLVENLLQKPSVEELIESQALLDDGRTLLDTGIIAVRGKAWVELVNLACSGQSLIQEILKSKKEASY
;
A
#
# COMPACT_ATOMS: atom_id res chain seq x y z
N PRO A 1 -2.35 7.36 -23.25
CA PRO A 1 -2.03 6.15 -22.47
C PRO A 1 -3.25 5.63 -21.72
N LEU A 2 -3.55 4.34 -21.89
CA LEU A 2 -4.62 3.63 -21.17
C LEU A 2 -4.20 3.32 -19.73
N LEU A 3 -5.15 2.87 -18.90
CA LEU A 3 -4.87 2.34 -17.55
C LEU A 3 -3.78 1.27 -17.59
N PHE A 4 -3.87 0.36 -18.55
CA PHE A 4 -2.89 -0.72 -18.71
C PHE A 4 -1.48 -0.20 -19.01
N ASP A 5 -1.35 0.85 -19.83
CA ASP A 5 -0.03 1.44 -20.15
C ASP A 5 0.63 2.02 -18.90
N HIS A 6 -0.15 2.65 -18.01
CA HIS A 6 0.35 3.19 -16.75
C HIS A 6 0.77 2.07 -15.79
N ILE A 7 -0.06 1.04 -15.63
CA ILE A 7 0.27 -0.12 -14.80
C ILE A 7 1.56 -0.77 -15.29
N LEU A 8 1.70 -0.97 -16.61
CA LEU A 8 2.89 -1.57 -17.19
C LEU A 8 4.14 -0.70 -16.99
N ALA A 9 4.02 0.62 -17.17
CA ALA A 9 5.12 1.55 -16.97
C ALA A 9 5.64 1.53 -15.53
N VAL A 10 4.73 1.62 -14.55
CA VAL A 10 5.09 1.56 -13.12
C VAL A 10 5.65 0.18 -12.75
N SER A 11 4.97 -0.90 -13.17
CA SER A 11 5.38 -2.28 -12.85
C SER A 11 6.76 -2.64 -13.43
N SER A 12 7.08 -2.15 -14.63
CA SER A 12 8.39 -2.35 -15.26
C SER A 12 9.52 -1.76 -14.43
N CYS A 13 9.30 -0.57 -13.86
CA CYS A 13 10.25 0.07 -12.95
C CYS A 13 10.28 -0.63 -11.58
N ALA A 14 9.11 -0.93 -11.01
CA ALA A 14 8.99 -1.62 -9.73
C ALA A 14 9.75 -2.95 -9.71
N ARG A 15 9.73 -3.71 -10.82
CA ARG A 15 10.51 -4.96 -11.00
C ARG A 15 11.99 -4.77 -10.65
N GLN A 16 12.59 -3.63 -10.99
CA GLN A 16 13.99 -3.33 -10.68
C GLN A 16 14.19 -3.10 -9.18
N ALA A 17 13.24 -2.42 -8.54
CA ALA A 17 13.26 -2.17 -7.10
C ALA A 17 13.14 -3.45 -6.24
N PHE A 18 12.60 -4.54 -6.80
CA PHE A 18 12.59 -5.87 -6.15
C PHE A 18 13.93 -6.61 -6.19
N LYS A 19 14.96 -6.10 -6.89
CA LYS A 19 16.32 -6.64 -6.94
C LYS A 19 16.42 -8.14 -7.31
N ASN A 20 15.43 -8.69 -8.02
CA ASN A 20 15.27 -10.11 -8.35
C ASN A 20 15.14 -11.06 -7.13
N GLU A 21 14.68 -10.58 -5.99
CA GLU A 21 14.50 -11.39 -4.75
C GLU A 21 13.07 -11.95 -4.61
N GLY A 22 12.24 -11.77 -5.63
CA GLY A 22 10.81 -12.08 -5.56
C GLY A 22 10.03 -11.04 -4.74
N GLY A 23 8.71 -11.11 -4.82
CA GLY A 23 7.82 -10.20 -4.13
C GLY A 23 6.45 -10.11 -4.78
N LEU A 24 5.59 -9.31 -4.15
CA LEU A 24 4.25 -9.00 -4.65
C LEU A 24 4.13 -7.50 -4.85
N PHE A 25 3.68 -7.10 -6.03
CA PHE A 25 3.36 -5.72 -6.36
C PHE A 25 1.89 -5.64 -6.75
N ILE A 26 1.13 -4.86 -6.01
CA ILE A 26 -0.30 -4.65 -6.19
C ILE A 26 -0.47 -3.21 -6.65
N MET A 27 -1.30 -3.01 -7.67
CA MET A 27 -1.79 -1.70 -8.07
C MET A 27 -3.29 -1.81 -8.29
N THR A 28 -4.07 -1.10 -7.50
CA THR A 28 -5.51 -0.96 -7.76
C THR A 28 -5.72 0.05 -8.89
N GLY A 29 -6.73 -0.18 -9.73
CA GLY A 29 -6.97 0.62 -10.94
C GLY A 29 -7.86 1.86 -10.72
N ASP A 30 -8.20 2.17 -9.47
CA ASP A 30 -9.12 3.24 -9.07
C ASP A 30 -8.43 4.57 -8.81
N VAL A 31 -7.19 4.56 -8.30
CA VAL A 31 -6.33 5.73 -8.17
C VAL A 31 -5.11 5.55 -9.07
N LEU A 32 -4.89 6.48 -10.01
CA LEU A 32 -3.74 6.47 -10.91
C LEU A 32 -2.74 7.56 -10.54
N PRO A 33 -1.78 7.29 -9.64
CA PRO A 33 -0.74 8.26 -9.34
C PRO A 33 0.22 8.40 -10.53
N CYS A 34 0.47 9.64 -10.94
CA CYS A 34 1.48 9.99 -11.94
C CYS A 34 2.76 10.39 -11.23
N PHE A 35 3.76 9.51 -11.19
CA PHE A 35 5.06 9.77 -10.56
C PHE A 35 6.19 9.08 -11.34
N ASP A 36 7.42 9.51 -11.08
CA ASP A 36 8.60 8.85 -11.64
C ASP A 36 8.88 7.54 -10.89
N ALA A 37 8.42 6.42 -11.46
CA ALA A 37 8.66 5.10 -10.89
C ALA A 37 10.11 4.63 -11.05
N SER A 38 10.93 5.27 -11.90
CA SER A 38 12.32 4.83 -12.11
C SER A 38 13.22 5.05 -10.90
N SER A 39 12.87 6.01 -10.04
CA SER A 39 13.55 6.28 -8.76
C SER A 39 12.87 5.58 -7.57
N MET A 40 11.94 4.65 -7.80
CA MET A 40 11.24 3.95 -6.73
C MET A 40 12.23 3.10 -5.92
N THR A 41 12.22 3.29 -4.61
CA THR A 41 12.91 2.43 -3.65
C THR A 41 11.88 1.68 -2.81
N LEU A 42 12.13 0.39 -2.59
CA LEU A 42 11.29 -0.47 -1.77
C LEU A 42 12.07 -0.88 -0.53
N PRO A 43 11.53 -0.69 0.69
CA PRO A 43 12.18 -1.12 1.92
C PRO A 43 12.37 -2.64 1.94
N GLU A 44 13.46 -3.09 2.57
CA GLU A 44 13.79 -4.52 2.65
C GLU A 44 12.96 -5.22 3.72
N ASP A 45 12.68 -6.51 3.52
CA ASP A 45 12.00 -7.40 4.47
C ASP A 45 10.65 -6.92 5.02
N THR A 46 9.95 -6.05 4.31
CA THR A 46 8.68 -5.46 4.77
C THR A 46 7.66 -5.28 3.63
N SER A 47 6.46 -4.83 4.00
CA SER A 47 5.44 -4.33 3.09
C SER A 47 5.34 -2.81 3.19
N CYS A 48 5.10 -2.13 2.08
CA CYS A 48 4.88 -0.69 2.05
C CYS A 48 3.68 -0.31 1.17
N ILE A 49 3.06 0.81 1.51
CA ILE A 49 2.01 1.46 0.74
C ILE A 49 2.61 2.71 0.11
N VAL A 50 2.38 2.93 -1.18
CA VAL A 50 2.73 4.19 -1.83
C VAL A 50 1.58 5.16 -1.60
N THR A 51 1.89 6.33 -1.03
CA THR A 51 0.90 7.36 -0.73
C THR A 51 1.17 8.64 -1.50
N VAL A 52 0.15 9.48 -1.68
CA VAL A 52 0.34 10.84 -2.23
C VAL A 52 -0.28 11.88 -1.28
N PRO A 53 0.43 12.97 -0.95
CA PRO A 53 -0.14 14.05 -0.17
C PRO A 53 -1.26 14.77 -0.93
N ILE A 54 -2.46 14.85 -0.33
CA ILE A 54 -3.65 15.43 -0.95
C ILE A 54 -4.42 16.35 -0.01
N THR A 55 -5.25 17.22 -0.58
CA THR A 55 -6.06 18.16 0.20
C THR A 55 -7.23 17.47 0.91
N VAL A 56 -7.66 18.05 2.03
CA VAL A 56 -8.67 17.48 2.93
C VAL A 56 -10.02 17.25 2.24
N ASP A 57 -10.39 18.08 1.27
CA ASP A 57 -11.63 17.92 0.50
C ASP A 57 -11.64 16.62 -0.34
N ILE A 58 -10.49 16.22 -0.89
CA ILE A 58 -10.36 14.97 -1.67
C ILE A 58 -10.31 13.75 -0.74
N ALA A 59 -9.70 13.90 0.43
CA ALA A 59 -9.53 12.84 1.43
C ALA A 59 -10.88 12.22 1.86
N SER A 60 -11.94 13.03 1.95
CA SER A 60 -13.30 12.59 2.33
C SER A 60 -13.90 11.53 1.41
N ASN A 61 -13.34 11.32 0.21
CA ASN A 61 -13.82 10.35 -0.77
C ASN A 61 -12.96 9.08 -0.87
N HIS A 62 -11.84 9.01 -0.14
CA HIS A 62 -10.81 7.97 -0.32
C HIS A 62 -10.30 7.40 1.00
N GLY A 63 -9.43 6.39 0.91
CA GLY A 63 -8.65 5.90 2.03
C GLY A 63 -7.51 6.88 2.38
N VAL A 64 -7.28 7.11 3.67
CA VAL A 64 -6.21 7.96 4.20
C VAL A 64 -5.32 7.15 5.13
N VAL A 65 -4.04 7.10 4.82
CA VAL A 65 -3.01 6.49 5.65
C VAL A 65 -2.60 7.46 6.75
N VAL A 66 -2.66 7.00 8.00
CA VAL A 66 -2.08 7.71 9.14
C VAL A 66 -0.69 7.16 9.37
N ALA A 67 0.31 8.01 9.11
CA ALA A 67 1.71 7.65 9.25
C ALA A 67 2.27 8.11 10.60
N SER A 68 3.10 7.27 11.21
CA SER A 68 3.83 7.64 12.42
C SER A 68 4.73 8.84 12.18
N LYS A 69 4.78 9.75 13.16
CA LYS A 69 5.67 10.92 13.15
C LYS A 69 7.15 10.54 13.27
N THR A 70 7.43 9.35 13.79
CA THR A 70 8.78 8.79 13.79
C THR A 70 9.03 8.02 12.50
N ALA A 71 9.83 8.59 11.61
CA ALA A 71 10.30 7.88 10.43
C ALA A 71 11.41 6.89 10.82
N VAL A 72 11.34 5.69 10.26
CA VAL A 72 12.46 4.76 10.25
C VAL A 72 13.33 5.13 9.07
N SER A 73 14.54 5.60 9.35
CA SER A 73 15.56 5.85 8.33
C SER A 73 16.43 4.62 8.19
N ASP A 74 16.48 4.06 6.99
CA ASP A 74 17.55 3.15 6.59
C ASP A 74 18.47 3.87 5.58
N ASP A 75 19.65 3.32 5.29
CA ASP A 75 20.70 3.97 4.47
C ASP A 75 20.23 4.40 3.06
N SER A 76 19.05 3.94 2.61
CA SER A 76 18.51 4.20 1.27
C SER A 76 17.13 4.88 1.23
N SER A 77 16.41 5.02 2.35
CA SER A 77 15.08 5.67 2.37
C SER A 77 14.58 5.98 3.78
N SER A 78 13.80 7.05 3.93
CA SER A 78 12.98 7.30 5.13
C SER A 78 11.55 6.80 4.90
N VAL A 79 11.07 5.87 5.72
CA VAL A 79 9.70 5.34 5.66
C VAL A 79 9.05 5.51 7.03
N SER A 80 7.79 5.93 7.08
CA SER A 80 7.01 5.97 8.31
C SER A 80 6.19 4.70 8.47
N LEU A 81 6.07 4.22 9.71
CA LEU A 81 5.14 3.13 10.03
C LEU A 81 3.71 3.58 9.79
N VAL A 82 2.86 2.67 9.31
CA VAL A 82 1.42 2.91 9.19
C VAL A 82 0.78 2.63 10.56
N GLU A 83 0.16 3.66 11.15
CA GLU A 83 -0.53 3.54 12.44
C GLU A 83 -2.02 3.27 12.27
N ASN A 84 -2.63 3.79 11.20
CA ASN A 84 -4.05 3.59 10.91
C ASN A 84 -4.36 3.77 9.41
N LEU A 85 -5.51 3.27 8.97
CA LEU A 85 -6.07 3.52 7.64
C LEU A 85 -7.54 3.94 7.81
N LEU A 86 -7.84 5.20 7.51
CA LEU A 86 -9.18 5.77 7.64
C LEU A 86 -9.89 5.70 6.29
N GLN A 87 -11.12 5.17 6.27
CA GLN A 87 -11.89 5.04 5.02
C GLN A 87 -12.92 6.16 4.89
N LYS A 88 -12.74 7.05 3.91
CA LYS A 88 -13.62 8.20 3.63
C LYS A 88 -13.86 9.06 4.87
N PRO A 89 -12.80 9.50 5.57
CA PRO A 89 -12.94 10.15 6.86
C PRO A 89 -13.57 11.53 6.78
N SER A 90 -14.21 11.95 7.87
CA SER A 90 -14.56 13.35 8.10
C SER A 90 -13.33 14.18 8.47
N VAL A 91 -13.47 15.52 8.47
CA VAL A 91 -12.38 16.42 8.88
C VAL A 91 -12.03 16.21 10.36
N GLU A 92 -13.04 15.97 11.19
CA GLU A 92 -12.88 15.71 12.62
C GLU A 92 -12.08 14.42 12.85
N GLU A 93 -12.40 13.33 12.14
CA GLU A 93 -11.67 12.06 12.24
C GLU A 93 -10.20 12.20 11.82
N LEU A 94 -9.92 13.01 10.80
CA LEU A 94 -8.54 13.32 10.37
C LEU A 94 -7.74 14.05 11.46
N ILE A 95 -8.36 15.00 12.15
CA ILE A 95 -7.73 15.76 13.23
C ILE A 95 -7.49 14.87 14.45
N GLU A 96 -8.51 14.12 14.87
CA GLU A 96 -8.45 13.22 16.03
C GLU A 96 -7.39 12.13 15.85
N SER A 97 -7.27 11.61 14.62
CA SER A 97 -6.27 10.59 14.27
C SER A 97 -4.89 11.16 13.96
N GLN A 98 -4.68 12.48 14.05
CA GLN A 98 -3.43 13.16 13.68
C GLN A 98 -2.97 12.86 12.24
N ALA A 99 -3.91 12.71 11.30
CA ALA A 99 -3.66 12.35 9.92
C ALA A 99 -3.16 13.52 9.04
N LEU A 100 -3.10 14.73 9.58
CA LEU A 100 -2.66 15.93 8.88
C LEU A 100 -1.13 16.07 8.96
N LEU A 101 -0.51 16.27 7.80
CA LEU A 101 0.89 16.68 7.65
C LEU A 101 1.08 18.14 8.08
N ASP A 102 2.33 18.56 8.23
CA ASP A 102 2.68 19.93 8.65
C ASP A 102 2.17 21.02 7.68
N ASP A 103 1.93 20.66 6.42
CA ASP A 103 1.37 21.55 5.40
C ASP A 103 -0.17 21.47 5.29
N GLY A 104 -0.82 20.74 6.20
CA GLY A 104 -2.27 20.57 6.28
C GLY A 104 -2.85 19.55 5.30
N ARG A 105 -2.03 18.82 4.53
CA ARG A 105 -2.48 17.74 3.65
C ARG A 105 -2.57 16.40 4.38
N THR A 106 -3.16 15.40 3.71
CA THR A 106 -3.29 14.02 4.20
C THR A 106 -2.62 13.04 3.24
N LEU A 107 -2.26 11.84 3.70
CA LEU A 107 -1.65 10.81 2.84
C LEU A 107 -2.74 9.91 2.25
N LEU A 108 -3.04 10.10 0.97
CA LEU A 108 -3.97 9.26 0.23
C LEU A 108 -3.42 7.85 0.07
N ASP A 109 -4.23 6.84 0.36
CA ASP A 109 -3.97 5.46 -0.09
C ASP A 109 -4.18 5.38 -1.60
N THR A 110 -3.09 5.10 -2.34
CA THR A 110 -3.16 4.95 -3.80
C THR A 110 -3.54 3.54 -4.24
N GLY A 111 -3.64 2.60 -3.29
CA GLY A 111 -3.81 1.17 -3.55
C GLY A 111 -2.63 0.55 -4.30
N ILE A 112 -1.48 1.21 -4.31
CA ILE A 112 -0.20 0.64 -4.71
C ILE A 112 0.49 0.09 -3.47
N ILE A 113 0.68 -1.22 -3.43
CA ILE A 113 1.29 -1.94 -2.30
C ILE A 113 2.43 -2.81 -2.83
N ALA A 114 3.57 -2.80 -2.14
CA ALA A 114 4.69 -3.67 -2.44
C ALA A 114 5.03 -4.51 -1.20
N VAL A 115 5.35 -5.79 -1.41
CA VAL A 115 5.77 -6.73 -0.36
C VAL A 115 7.02 -7.46 -0.83
N ARG A 116 8.13 -7.27 -0.11
CA ARG A 116 9.46 -7.80 -0.49
C ARG A 116 10.11 -8.57 0.67
N GLY A 117 11.04 -9.46 0.33
CA GLY A 117 11.91 -10.13 1.30
C GLY A 117 11.14 -11.01 2.27
N LYS A 118 11.47 -10.93 3.56
CA LYS A 118 10.84 -11.73 4.61
C LYS A 118 9.32 -11.60 4.66
N ALA A 119 8.76 -10.39 4.49
CA ALA A 119 7.31 -10.19 4.47
C ALA A 119 6.63 -10.96 3.32
N TRP A 120 7.30 -11.04 2.16
CA TRP A 120 6.80 -11.84 1.03
C TRP A 120 6.79 -13.34 1.36
N VAL A 121 7.86 -13.84 1.97
CA VAL A 121 7.95 -15.25 2.41
C VAL A 121 6.86 -15.58 3.44
N GLU A 122 6.63 -14.70 4.41
CA GLU A 122 5.58 -14.87 5.42
C GLU A 122 4.18 -14.88 4.79
N LEU A 123 3.93 -14.00 3.81
CA LEU A 123 2.67 -13.98 3.07
C LEU A 123 2.42 -15.29 2.30
N VAL A 124 3.44 -15.83 1.65
CA VAL A 124 3.35 -17.13 0.94
C VAL A 124 3.09 -18.26 1.93
N ASN A 125 3.80 -18.28 3.07
CA ASN A 125 3.59 -19.29 4.11
C ASN A 125 2.17 -19.24 4.67
N LEU A 126 1.64 -18.03 4.91
CA LEU A 126 0.26 -17.83 5.34
C LEU A 126 -0.71 -18.40 4.29
N ALA A 127 -0.54 -18.05 3.01
CA ALA A 127 -1.38 -18.56 1.92
C ALA A 127 -1.34 -20.10 1.83
N CYS A 128 -0.17 -20.72 1.98
CA CYS A 128 -0.03 -22.17 1.96
C CYS A 128 -0.67 -22.86 3.16
N SER A 129 -0.71 -22.20 4.33
CA SER A 129 -1.36 -22.76 5.52
C SER A 129 -2.89 -22.76 5.45
N GLY A 130 -3.48 -21.93 4.57
CA GLY A 130 -4.93 -21.80 4.38
C GLY A 130 -5.59 -22.89 3.53
N GLN A 131 -4.92 -24.01 3.24
CA GLN A 131 -5.45 -25.02 2.30
C GLN A 131 -6.80 -25.60 2.73
N SER A 132 -7.00 -25.85 4.03
CA SER A 132 -8.28 -26.33 4.56
C SER A 132 -9.42 -25.32 4.37
N LEU A 133 -9.11 -24.05 4.60
CA LEU A 133 -10.03 -22.92 4.45
C LEU A 133 -10.47 -22.74 2.99
N ILE A 134 -9.52 -22.78 2.06
CA ILE A 134 -9.81 -22.72 0.62
C ILE A 134 -10.69 -23.90 0.22
N GLN A 135 -10.39 -25.12 0.70
CA GLN A 135 -11.23 -26.29 0.42
C GLN A 135 -12.66 -26.11 0.98
N GLU A 136 -12.81 -25.51 2.15
CA GLU A 136 -14.12 -25.25 2.75
C GLU A 136 -14.92 -24.22 1.94
N ILE A 137 -14.30 -23.12 1.51
CA ILE A 137 -14.93 -22.12 0.64
C ILE A 137 -15.37 -22.77 -0.68
N LEU A 138 -14.49 -23.57 -1.31
CA LEU A 138 -14.81 -24.27 -2.56
C LEU A 138 -15.96 -25.29 -2.40
N LYS A 139 -16.00 -26.01 -1.27
CA LYS A 139 -17.07 -26.99 -0.98
C LYS A 139 -18.39 -26.32 -0.61
N SER A 140 -18.35 -25.35 0.29
CA SER A 140 -19.54 -24.65 0.79
C SER A 140 -20.13 -23.70 -0.24
N LYS A 141 -19.30 -23.18 -1.15
CA LYS A 141 -19.62 -22.08 -2.08
C LYS A 141 -20.14 -20.83 -1.36
N LYS A 142 -19.84 -20.71 -0.08
CA LYS A 142 -20.17 -19.56 0.74
C LYS A 142 -18.92 -18.71 0.87
N GLU A 143 -19.13 -17.40 0.84
CA GLU A 143 -18.09 -16.44 1.14
C GLU A 143 -17.58 -16.69 2.57
N ALA A 144 -16.26 -16.56 2.75
CA ALA A 144 -15.68 -16.62 4.07
C ALA A 144 -16.01 -15.33 4.82
N SER A 145 -16.66 -15.46 5.99
CA SER A 145 -16.93 -14.36 6.91
C SER A 145 -16.25 -14.70 8.23
N TYR A 146 -15.34 -13.83 8.68
CA TYR A 146 -14.62 -13.98 9.96
C TYR A 146 -15.06 -12.89 10.93
#